data_AF-A0A2V5SYB1-F1
#
_entry.id   AF-A0A2V5SYB1-F1
#
_cell.length_a   1.000
_cell.length_b   1.000
_cell.length_c   1.000
_cell.angle_alpha   90.00
_cell.angle_beta   90.00
_cell.angle_gamma   90.00
#
_symmetry.space_group_name_H-M   'P 1'
#
loop_
_entity.id
_entity.type
_entity.pdbx_description
1 polymer ?
#
loop_
_entity_poly.entity_id
_entity_poly.type
_entity_poly.pdbx_seq_one_letter_code
_entity_poly.pdbx_strand_id
1 'polypeptide(L)' 'ASMSNTSVKEAILDLVKHEPGSSPLSDHEIVEILSERGIPIARRTVAKYRTELNILPSHMRRKY' A
#
# COMPACT_ATOMS: atom_id res chain seq x y z
N ALA A 1 -13.09 15.51 -8.41
CA ALA A 1 -12.38 15.65 -7.13
C ALA A 1 -10.91 15.33 -7.38
N SER A 2 -10.00 16.29 -7.17
CA SER A 2 -8.56 16.05 -7.21
C SER A 2 -8.21 15.21 -5.99
N MET A 3 -8.02 13.90 -6.16
CA MET A 3 -7.55 13.06 -5.08
C MET A 3 -6.15 13.54 -4.68
N SER A 4 -6.03 14.05 -3.46
CA SER A 4 -4.77 14.53 -2.95
C SER A 4 -3.81 13.35 -2.77
N ASN A 5 -2.58 13.47 -3.27
CA ASN A 5 -1.54 12.44 -3.15
C ASN A 5 -1.33 11.96 -1.70
N THR A 6 -1.58 12.84 -0.73
CA THR A 6 -1.50 12.55 0.71
C THR A 6 -2.50 11.47 1.13
N SER A 7 -3.77 11.57 0.70
CA SER A 7 -4.81 10.61 1.07
C SER A 7 -4.51 9.20 0.56
N VAL A 8 -3.86 9.09 -0.61
CA VAL A 8 -3.45 7.80 -1.15
C VAL A 8 -2.31 7.19 -0.32
N LYS A 9 -1.32 8.01 0.07
CA LYS A 9 -0.22 7.56 0.94
C LYS A 9 -0.72 7.11 2.31
N GLU A 10 -1.66 7.86 2.89
CA GLU A 10 -2.30 7.50 4.16
C GLU A 10 -3.05 6.18 4.05
N ALA A 11 -3.84 5.97 2.98
CA ALA A 11 -4.54 4.72 2.76
C ALA A 11 -3.58 3.52 2.59
N ILE A 12 -2.47 3.69 1.84
CA ILE A 12 -1.43 2.65 1.72
C ILE A 12 -0.81 2.34 3.08
N LEU A 13 -0.49 3.37 3.87
CA LEU A 13 0.10 3.20 5.19
C LEU A 13 -0.87 2.47 6.13
N ASP A 14 -2.15 2.79 6.07
CA ASP A 14 -3.17 2.20 6.92
C ASP A 14 -3.41 0.72 6.58
N LEU A 15 -3.44 0.38 5.28
CA LEU A 15 -3.48 -1.00 4.80
C LEU A 15 -2.28 -1.80 5.27
N VAL A 16 -1.08 -1.23 5.15
CA VAL A 16 0.16 -1.83 5.63
C VAL A 16 0.16 -1.99 7.15
N LYS A 17 -0.36 -1.02 7.91
CA LYS A 17 -0.43 -1.11 9.38
C LYS A 17 -1.39 -2.20 9.87
N HIS A 18 -2.47 -2.43 9.14
CA HIS A 18 -3.48 -3.43 9.47
C HIS A 18 -3.23 -4.79 8.81
N GLU A 19 -2.14 -4.95 8.06
CA GLU A 19 -1.82 -6.22 7.42
C GLU A 19 -1.38 -7.29 8.46
N PRO A 20 -1.70 -8.57 8.22
CA PRO A 20 -1.19 -9.65 9.05
C PRO A 20 0.32 -9.82 8.84
N GLY A 21 1.12 -9.72 9.90
CA GLY A 21 2.59 -9.85 9.83
C GLY A 21 3.12 -11.18 9.30
N SER A 22 2.27 -12.21 9.24
CA SER A 22 2.55 -13.52 8.62
C SER A 22 2.32 -13.52 7.09
N SER A 23 1.51 -12.61 6.57
CA SER A 23 1.19 -12.46 5.15
C SER A 23 1.12 -10.97 4.77
N PRO A 24 2.28 -10.29 4.68
CA PRO A 24 2.32 -8.89 4.33
C PRO A 24 1.80 -8.66 2.91
N LEU A 25 0.99 -7.60 2.73
CA LEU A 25 0.32 -7.30 1.48
C LEU A 25 1.34 -6.97 0.39
N SER A 26 1.14 -7.57 -0.77
CA SER A 26 1.86 -7.25 -1.99
C SER A 26 1.37 -5.92 -2.58
N ASP A 27 2.17 -5.34 -3.47
CA ASP A 27 1.77 -4.11 -4.16
C ASP A 27 0.52 -4.31 -5.03
N HIS A 28 0.23 -5.55 -5.44
CA HIS A 28 -0.95 -5.88 -6.24
C HIS A 28 -2.22 -5.85 -5.38
N GLU A 29 -2.17 -6.48 -4.19
CA GLU A 29 -3.29 -6.48 -3.24
C GLU A 29 -3.63 -5.07 -2.77
N ILE A 30 -2.61 -4.24 -2.50
CA ILE A 30 -2.83 -2.83 -2.13
C ILE A 30 -3.54 -2.08 -3.26
N VAL A 31 -3.21 -2.35 -4.53
CA VAL A 31 -3.90 -1.74 -5.68
C VAL A 31 -5.36 -2.18 -5.75
N GLU A 32 -5.64 -3.48 -5.60
CA GLU A 32 -7.02 -3.98 -5.59
C GLU A 32 -7.85 -3.33 -4.49
N ILE A 33 -7.35 -3.32 -3.25
CA ILE A 33 -8.08 -2.74 -2.11
C ILE A 33 -8.30 -1.24 -2.30
N LEU A 34 -7.34 -0.51 -2.86
CA LEU A 34 -7.51 0.92 -3.16
C LEU A 34 -8.51 1.13 -4.30
N SER A 35 -8.48 0.28 -5.33
CA SER A 35 -9.43 0.33 -6.43
C SER A 35 -10.85 0.05 -5.97
N GLU A 36 -11.06 -0.91 -5.06
CA GLU A 36 -12.34 -1.19 -4.41
C GLU A 36 -12.86 0.01 -3.59
N ARG A 37 -11.95 0.77 -2.96
CA ARG A 37 -12.28 2.01 -2.25
C ARG A 37 -12.58 3.20 -3.18
N GLY A 38 -12.57 2.99 -4.51
CA GLY A 38 -12.78 4.04 -5.51
C GLY A 38 -11.54 4.89 -5.77
N ILE A 39 -10.35 4.42 -5.39
CA ILE A 39 -9.06 5.07 -5.60
C ILE A 39 -8.26 4.27 -6.64
N PRO A 40 -8.54 4.44 -7.95
CA PRO A 40 -7.80 3.73 -8.99
C PRO A 40 -6.35 4.23 -9.01
N ILE A 41 -5.41 3.37 -8.62
CA ILE A 41 -3.98 3.66 -8.62
C ILE A 41 -3.21 2.54 -9.32
N ALA A 42 -2.17 2.91 -10.07
CA ALA A 42 -1.29 1.93 -10.69
C ALA A 42 -0.31 1.31 -9.66
N ARG A 43 0.01 0.02 -9.84
CA ARG A 43 1.02 -0.70 -9.04
C ARG A 43 2.36 0.05 -8.94
N ARG A 44 2.80 0.68 -10.04
CA ARG A 44 4.05 1.46 -10.07
C ARG A 44 4.00 2.65 -9.10
N THR A 45 2.85 3.29 -8.95
CA THR A 45 2.66 4.41 -8.02
C THR A 45 2.65 3.92 -6.58
N VAL A 46 2.01 2.77 -6.30
CA VAL A 46 2.06 2.12 -4.98
C VAL A 46 3.50 1.76 -4.61
N ALA A 47 4.28 1.18 -5.53
CA ALA A 47 5.68 0.85 -5.31
C ALA A 47 6.52 2.11 -5.01
N LYS A 48 6.31 3.19 -5.77
CA LYS A 48 6.94 4.50 -5.51
C LYS A 48 6.60 5.00 -4.10
N TYR A 49 5.32 4.99 -3.72
CA TYR A 49 4.89 5.45 -2.40
C TYR A 49 5.36 4.55 -1.26
N ARG A 50 5.45 3.23 -1.44
CA ARG A 50 6.07 2.32 -0.45
C ARG A 50 7.51 2.71 -0.18
N THR A 51 8.29 2.99 -1.22
CA THR A 51 9.69 3.44 -1.08
C THR A 51 9.77 4.80 -0.40
N GLU A 52 8.92 5.77 -0.78
CA GLU A 52 8.88 7.09 -0.14
C GLU A 52 8.46 7.04 1.34
N LEU A 53 7.54 6.14 1.68
CA LEU A 53 7.09 5.90 3.05
C LEU A 53 8.05 5.01 3.85
N ASN A 54 9.20 4.65 3.26
CA ASN A 54 10.23 3.79 3.83
C ASN A 54 9.70 2.44 4.34
N ILE A 55 8.66 1.93 3.67
CA ILE A 55 8.00 0.70 4.06
C ILE A 55 8.75 -0.46 3.44
N LEU A 56 9.39 -1.28 4.28
CA LEU A 56 10.22 -2.40 3.84
C LEU A 56 9.44 -3.36 2.90
N PRO A 57 10.10 -4.04 1.95
CA PRO A 57 9.46 -5.04 1.10
C PRO A 57 8.74 -6.11 1.92
N SER A 58 7.63 -6.64 1.41
CA SER A 58 6.79 -7.62 2.12
C SER A 58 7.62 -8.85 2.53
N HIS A 59 8.63 -9.21 1.74
CA HIS A 59 9.58 -10.28 2.05
C HIS A 59 10.41 -10.07 3.33
N MET A 60 10.65 -8.82 3.74
CA MET A 60 11.44 -8.49 4.94
C MET A 60 10.57 -8.28 6.20
N ARG A 61 9.25 -8.14 6.02
CA ARG A 61 8.28 -7.96 7.12
C ARG A 61 7.61 -9.24 7.59
N ARG A 62 7.83 -10.36 6.90
CA ARG A 62 7.34 -11.67 7.32
C ARG A 62 8.03 -12.07 8.63
N LYS A 63 7.33 -11.90 9.74
CA LYS A 63 7.76 -12.42 11.05
C LYS A 63 7.38 -13.90 11.08
N TYR A 64 8.37 -14.78 11.07
CA TYR A 64 8.18 -16.20 11.34
C TYR A 64 7.74 -16.42 12.78
#